data_AF-A0A4U1GC06-F1
#
_entry.id   AF-A0A4U1GC06-F1
#
_cell.length_a   1.000
_cell.length_b   1.000
_cell.length_c   1.000
_cell.angle_alpha   90.00
_cell.angle_beta   90.00
_cell.angle_gamma   90.00
#
_symmetry.space_group_name_H-M   'P 1'
#
loop_
_entity.id
_entity.type
_entity.pdbx_description
1 polymer ?
#
loop_
_entity_poly.entity_id
_entity_poly.type
_entity_poly.pdbx_seq_one_letter_code
_entity_poly.pdbx_strand_id
1 'polypeptide(L)'
;MFIGLNLHAQSIPYGERIKTLNRNIDLYLKDNKTGLYFETTDSVRKENKYSWLWPLCALIQAANEQETLEPGKKHMAPVVKAIDQYYNSKQPPAYQDYVTSERLSGKFYDDNQWIAIAYLDAYKRTKNLKYLQDSKMIYQFMMKGLDTAAGGGLYWKEGDPTTKNTCSNGPGILVALELYKVTKDQQYLTAALDIYNWTYRKLESPEGLFYDAIKIPSGKIDKAFYTYNVGTMLQSNVLLYSITAEQQYLLKAQRLAAASRAHFYKNERLPGHYWFNAVMLRGYLALYAIDKNSAWIDFFIKDAERVWRDERDGKDMLGKHKSLIDQAAMIEIYARLALLRSPLF
;
A
#
# COMPACT_ATOMS: atom_id res chain seq x y z
N MET A 1 -42.94 -13.79 -6.34
CA MET A 1 -43.26 -13.30 -4.98
C MET A 1 -41.94 -13.18 -4.25
N PHE A 2 -41.56 -11.95 -3.87
CA PHE A 2 -40.54 -11.48 -2.90
C PHE A 2 -39.33 -12.40 -2.58
N ILE A 3 -38.10 -11.89 -2.51
CA ILE A 3 -37.67 -10.95 -1.46
C ILE A 3 -36.82 -9.84 -2.08
N GLY A 4 -37.36 -8.62 -2.06
CA GLY A 4 -36.56 -7.42 -2.17
C GLY A 4 -35.60 -7.36 -0.99
N LEU A 5 -34.32 -7.10 -1.28
CA LEU A 5 -33.32 -6.79 -0.27
C LEU A 5 -33.82 -5.59 0.54
N ASN A 6 -34.22 -5.88 1.79
CA ASN A 6 -34.52 -4.89 2.79
C ASN A 6 -33.21 -4.12 3.10
N LEU A 7 -32.98 -3.03 2.38
CA LEU A 7 -31.90 -2.06 2.63
C LEU A 7 -32.24 -1.22 3.87
N HIS A 8 -32.42 -1.88 5.01
CA HIS A 8 -32.27 -1.30 6.34
C HIS A 8 -31.19 -2.08 7.11
N ALA A 9 -30.16 -2.52 6.40
CA ALA A 9 -28.92 -2.95 7.04
C ALA A 9 -28.34 -1.71 7.75
N GLN A 10 -28.31 -1.77 9.09
CA GLN A 10 -27.71 -0.76 9.94
C GLN A 10 -26.36 -0.33 9.34
N SER A 11 -26.21 0.96 9.02
CA SER A 11 -25.01 1.47 8.36
C SER A 11 -23.77 1.10 9.19
N ILE A 12 -22.85 0.32 8.62
CA ILE A 12 -21.61 -0.04 9.32
C ILE A 12 -20.86 1.27 9.65
N PRO A 13 -20.56 1.57 10.92
CA PRO A 13 -20.13 2.89 11.35
C PRO A 13 -18.61 3.10 11.12
N TYR A 14 -18.12 2.89 9.89
CA TYR A 14 -16.68 3.01 9.57
C TYR A 14 -16.10 4.39 9.93
N GLY A 15 -16.88 5.48 9.77
CA GLY A 15 -16.46 6.81 10.19
C GLY A 15 -16.14 6.92 11.69
N GLU A 16 -16.94 6.31 12.55
CA GLU A 16 -16.70 6.30 14.00
C GLU A 16 -15.50 5.43 14.38
N ARG A 17 -15.28 4.31 13.65
CA ARG A 17 -14.09 3.48 13.83
C ARG A 17 -12.81 4.24 13.47
N ILE A 18 -12.82 4.96 12.35
CA ILE A 18 -11.72 5.82 11.90
C ILE A 18 -11.42 6.89 12.96
N LYS A 19 -12.44 7.62 13.44
CA LYS A 19 -12.28 8.61 14.52
C LYS A 19 -11.66 8.01 15.77
N THR A 20 -12.11 6.82 16.17
CA THR A 20 -11.60 6.10 17.35
C THR A 20 -10.12 5.76 17.16
N LEU A 21 -9.74 5.19 16.02
CA LEU A 21 -8.35 4.82 15.72
C LEU A 21 -7.43 6.05 15.64
N ASN A 22 -7.86 7.14 14.99
CA ASN A 22 -7.07 8.38 14.97
C ASN A 22 -6.83 8.94 16.37
N ARG A 23 -7.89 9.01 17.20
CA ARG A 23 -7.77 9.45 18.59
C ARG A 23 -6.74 8.61 19.33
N ASN A 24 -6.78 7.30 19.15
CA ASN A 24 -5.87 6.41 19.85
C ASN A 24 -4.42 6.49 19.33
N ILE A 25 -4.23 6.73 18.02
CA ILE A 25 -2.91 7.04 17.46
C ILE A 25 -2.35 8.31 18.10
N ASP A 26 -3.14 9.39 18.15
CA ASP A 26 -2.71 10.67 18.74
C ASP A 26 -2.39 10.54 20.25
N LEU A 27 -3.11 9.67 20.97
CA LEU A 27 -2.91 9.46 22.41
C LEU A 27 -1.73 8.55 22.74
N TYR A 28 -1.50 7.49 21.95
CA TYR A 28 -0.60 6.40 22.35
C TYR A 28 0.58 6.18 21.41
N LEU A 29 0.51 6.66 20.17
CA LEU A 29 1.51 6.37 19.14
C LEU A 29 2.12 7.63 18.53
N LYS A 30 1.87 8.81 19.10
CA LYS A 30 2.39 10.08 18.59
C LYS A 30 3.11 10.85 19.66
N ASP A 31 4.30 11.32 19.34
CA ASP A 31 5.00 12.33 20.12
C ASP A 31 4.57 13.73 19.65
N ASN A 32 3.66 14.35 20.40
CA ASN A 32 3.15 15.68 20.07
C ASN A 32 4.22 16.79 20.12
N LYS A 33 5.38 16.57 20.75
CA LYS A 33 6.46 17.57 20.79
C LYS A 33 7.22 17.62 19.47
N THR A 34 7.46 16.46 18.87
CA THR A 34 8.27 16.33 17.63
C THR A 34 7.42 16.11 16.39
N GLY A 35 6.16 15.70 16.55
CA GLY A 35 5.28 15.29 15.45
C GLY A 35 5.64 13.93 14.86
N LEU A 36 6.59 13.20 15.46
CA LEU A 36 6.97 11.84 15.10
C LEU A 36 6.06 10.82 15.78
N TYR A 37 6.14 9.57 15.33
CA TYR A 37 5.29 8.49 15.81
C TYR A 37 6.12 7.38 16.45
N PHE A 38 5.50 6.62 17.36
CA PHE A 38 6.06 5.42 17.95
C PHE A 38 5.68 4.19 17.12
N GLU A 39 6.55 3.18 17.08
CA GLU A 39 6.31 1.94 16.32
C GLU A 39 5.09 1.17 16.85
N THR A 40 4.97 1.10 18.18
CA THR A 40 3.98 0.29 18.90
C THR A 40 3.82 0.82 20.33
N THR A 41 2.70 0.47 20.97
CA THR A 41 2.51 0.67 22.42
C THR A 41 3.14 -0.45 23.28
N ASP A 42 3.75 -1.46 22.66
CA ASP A 42 4.36 -2.61 23.32
C ASP A 42 5.73 -2.22 23.90
N SER A 43 5.74 -1.83 25.17
CA SER A 43 6.96 -1.42 25.88
C SER A 43 7.95 -2.56 26.14
N VAL A 44 7.57 -3.82 25.89
CA VAL A 44 8.46 -4.98 26.08
C VAL A 44 9.32 -5.20 24.83
N ARG A 45 8.81 -4.84 23.65
CA ARG A 45 9.64 -4.74 22.44
C ARG A 45 10.57 -3.55 22.61
N LYS A 46 11.88 -3.81 22.67
CA LYS A 46 12.93 -2.77 22.70
C LYS A 46 13.03 -2.10 21.32
N GLU A 47 12.01 -1.33 20.97
CA GLU A 47 11.97 -0.57 19.72
C GLU A 47 12.88 0.66 19.78
N ASN A 48 13.15 1.26 18.61
CA ASN A 48 13.77 2.59 18.59
C ASN A 48 12.84 3.63 19.21
N LYS A 49 13.38 4.82 19.51
CA LYS A 49 12.63 5.93 20.08
C LYS A 49 11.41 6.34 19.24
N TYR A 50 11.52 6.27 17.92
CA TYR A 50 10.42 6.54 16.98
C TYR A 50 10.24 5.36 16.02
N SER A 51 9.17 5.37 15.24
CA SER A 51 8.90 4.34 14.26
C SER A 51 9.93 4.34 13.15
N TRP A 52 10.07 3.19 12.48
CA TRP A 52 10.66 3.16 11.15
C TRP A 52 9.77 3.93 10.15
N LEU A 53 10.26 4.13 8.93
CA LEU A 53 9.51 4.82 7.88
C LEU A 53 8.28 4.02 7.42
N TRP A 54 8.37 2.69 7.38
CA TRP A 54 7.31 1.83 6.82
C TRP A 54 5.91 2.04 7.45
N PRO A 55 5.74 2.13 8.78
CA PRO A 55 4.46 2.51 9.37
C PRO A 55 3.90 3.87 8.90
N LEU A 56 4.76 4.85 8.59
CA LEU A 56 4.33 6.14 8.03
C LEU A 56 3.86 5.99 6.57
N CYS A 57 4.41 5.04 5.81
CA CYS A 57 3.91 4.69 4.47
C CYS A 57 2.45 4.20 4.51
N ALA A 58 2.07 3.46 5.54
CA ALA A 58 0.68 3.08 5.78
C ALA A 58 -0.17 4.29 6.19
N LEU A 59 0.34 5.08 7.15
CA LEU A 59 -0.39 6.21 7.72
C LEU A 59 -0.69 7.30 6.69
N ILE A 60 0.25 7.57 5.77
CA ILE A 60 0.06 8.60 4.73
C ILE A 60 -1.01 8.19 3.71
N GLN A 61 -1.09 6.92 3.32
CA GLN A 61 -2.20 6.46 2.47
C GLN A 61 -3.52 6.52 3.23
N ALA A 62 -3.55 6.04 4.49
CA ALA A 62 -4.75 6.11 5.32
C ALA A 62 -5.25 7.55 5.47
N ALA A 63 -4.36 8.51 5.67
CA ALA A 63 -4.67 9.93 5.71
C ALA A 63 -5.21 10.45 4.36
N ASN A 64 -4.65 10.02 3.22
CA ASN A 64 -5.17 10.39 1.90
C ASN A 64 -6.62 9.90 1.67
N GLU A 65 -6.90 8.64 2.04
CA GLU A 65 -8.26 8.10 1.91
C GLU A 65 -9.26 8.82 2.82
N GLN A 66 -8.84 9.20 4.03
CA GLN A 66 -9.67 10.01 4.91
C GLN A 66 -9.97 11.39 4.35
N GLU A 67 -9.01 12.07 3.72
CA GLU A 67 -9.30 13.36 3.08
C GLU A 67 -10.18 13.23 1.82
N THR A 68 -10.29 12.04 1.25
CA THR A 68 -11.29 11.74 0.21
C THR A 68 -12.69 11.58 0.82
N LEU A 69 -12.78 10.94 1.99
CA LEU A 69 -14.03 10.79 2.74
C LEU A 69 -14.50 12.11 3.37
N GLU A 70 -13.57 12.97 3.78
CA GLU A 70 -13.82 14.25 4.45
C GLU A 70 -13.13 15.40 3.68
N PRO A 71 -13.67 15.83 2.51
CA PRO A 71 -13.08 16.90 1.73
C PRO A 71 -12.86 18.18 2.57
N GLY A 72 -11.66 18.76 2.45
CA GLY A 72 -11.26 19.97 3.16
C GLY A 72 -10.54 19.74 4.49
N LYS A 73 -10.58 18.51 5.05
CA LYS A 73 -9.69 18.13 6.16
C LYS A 73 -8.25 17.97 5.65
N LYS A 74 -7.28 18.10 6.56
CA LYS A 74 -5.84 18.10 6.28
C LYS A 74 -5.12 16.96 7.02
N HIS A 75 -5.68 15.75 6.97
CA HIS A 75 -5.15 14.57 7.66
C HIS A 75 -3.74 14.20 7.19
N MET A 76 -3.38 14.45 5.92
CA MET A 76 -2.04 14.15 5.38
C MET A 76 -0.98 15.11 5.92
N ALA A 77 -1.31 16.38 6.16
CA ALA A 77 -0.34 17.42 6.51
C ALA A 77 0.56 17.06 7.71
N PRO A 78 0.06 16.57 8.87
CA PRO A 78 0.93 16.16 9.97
C PRO A 78 1.80 14.93 9.62
N VAL A 79 1.30 14.01 8.79
CA VAL A 79 2.05 12.81 8.39
C VAL A 79 3.17 13.16 7.41
N VAL A 80 2.92 14.06 6.46
CA VAL A 80 3.96 14.61 5.55
C VAL A 80 5.07 15.27 6.36
N LYS A 81 4.74 16.09 7.36
CA LYS A 81 5.73 16.71 8.24
C LYS A 81 6.57 15.70 9.02
N ALA A 82 6.00 14.54 9.38
CA ALA A 82 6.75 13.46 10.00
C ALA A 82 7.69 12.79 8.99
N ILE A 83 7.18 12.43 7.80
CA ILE A 83 7.96 11.81 6.71
C ILE A 83 9.12 12.71 6.26
N ASP A 84 8.92 14.04 6.20
CA ASP A 84 9.98 14.99 5.84
C ASP A 84 11.21 14.93 6.79
N GLN A 85 11.04 14.45 8.03
CA GLN A 85 12.15 14.24 8.97
C GLN A 85 13.01 12.99 8.67
N TYR A 86 12.57 12.15 7.72
CA TYR A 86 13.30 10.99 7.20
C TYR A 86 14.00 11.32 5.87
N TYR A 87 13.87 12.56 5.37
CA TYR A 87 14.47 12.95 4.10
C TYR A 87 16.00 13.02 4.18
N ASN A 88 16.67 12.21 3.36
CA ASN A 88 18.12 12.19 3.22
C ASN A 88 18.51 12.84 1.88
N SER A 89 19.23 13.96 1.94
CA SER A 89 19.66 14.73 0.76
C SER A 89 20.91 14.17 0.06
N LYS A 90 21.57 13.14 0.63
CA LYS A 90 22.74 12.51 0.01
C LYS A 90 22.33 11.81 -1.28
N GLN A 91 23.00 12.16 -2.38
CA GLN A 91 22.70 11.65 -3.71
C GLN A 91 22.77 10.10 -3.78
N PRO A 92 21.77 9.43 -4.36
CA PRO A 92 20.47 9.97 -4.80
C PRO A 92 19.55 10.34 -3.60
N PRO A 93 18.91 11.53 -3.60
CA PRO A 93 18.03 11.94 -2.51
C PRO A 93 16.79 11.05 -2.43
N ALA A 94 16.43 10.67 -1.21
CA ALA A 94 15.28 9.82 -0.92
C ALA A 94 15.01 9.83 0.58
N TYR A 95 13.90 9.22 1.00
CA TYR A 95 13.62 8.99 2.40
C TYR A 95 14.40 7.75 2.88
N GLN A 96 15.10 7.87 4.01
CA GLN A 96 15.77 6.75 4.67
C GLN A 96 14.84 6.06 5.68
N ASP A 97 15.18 4.86 6.12
CA ASP A 97 14.33 4.02 6.97
C ASP A 97 14.08 4.60 8.38
N TYR A 98 14.87 5.59 8.82
CA TYR A 98 14.82 6.14 10.18
C TYR A 98 15.01 7.66 10.23
N VAL A 99 14.64 8.28 11.35
CA VAL A 99 14.72 9.74 11.53
C VAL A 99 16.15 10.25 11.39
N THR A 100 16.36 11.21 10.49
CA THR A 100 17.70 11.72 10.10
C THR A 100 18.44 12.42 11.22
N SER A 101 17.73 13.12 12.11
CA SER A 101 18.31 13.79 13.28
C SER A 101 18.79 12.83 14.36
N GLU A 102 18.32 11.58 14.34
CA GLU A 102 18.72 10.54 15.30
C GLU A 102 19.90 9.72 14.75
N ARG A 103 19.88 9.34 13.47
CA ARG A 103 21.02 8.72 12.77
C ARG A 103 20.86 8.73 11.25
N LEU A 104 21.99 8.61 10.53
CA LEU A 104 21.96 8.18 9.13
C LEU A 104 21.69 6.68 9.06
N SER A 105 20.88 6.27 8.08
CA SER A 105 20.46 4.87 7.93
C SER A 105 20.23 4.48 6.46
N GLY A 106 19.71 3.27 6.23
CA GLY A 106 19.54 2.74 4.88
C GLY A 106 18.35 3.38 4.15
N LYS A 107 18.37 3.38 2.82
CA LYS A 107 17.22 3.76 1.99
C LYS A 107 16.68 2.53 1.29
N PHE A 108 15.38 2.30 1.42
CA PHE A 108 14.68 1.18 0.81
C PHE A 108 13.86 1.68 -0.37
N TYR A 109 13.93 0.95 -1.49
CA TYR A 109 13.25 1.37 -2.71
C TYR A 109 11.73 1.27 -2.56
N ASP A 110 11.24 0.23 -1.90
CA ASP A 110 9.82 0.00 -1.64
C ASP A 110 9.22 1.02 -0.67
N ASP A 111 9.88 1.34 0.45
CA ASP A 111 9.43 2.40 1.36
C ASP A 111 9.17 3.72 0.62
N ASN A 112 10.11 4.13 -0.24
CA ASN A 112 9.98 5.33 -1.05
C ASN A 112 8.82 5.20 -2.04
N GLN A 113 8.68 4.05 -2.73
CA GLN A 113 7.58 3.83 -3.68
C GLN A 113 6.20 3.93 -3.02
N TRP A 114 6.03 3.44 -1.79
CA TRP A 114 4.75 3.58 -1.07
C TRP A 114 4.39 5.03 -0.78
N ILE A 115 5.37 5.87 -0.45
CA ILE A 115 5.18 7.32 -0.29
C ILE A 115 4.77 7.96 -1.63
N ALA A 116 5.46 7.62 -2.72
CA ALA A 116 5.12 8.13 -4.05
C ALA A 116 3.70 7.73 -4.49
N ILE A 117 3.24 6.51 -4.19
CA ILE A 117 1.87 6.08 -4.49
C ILE A 117 0.86 6.99 -3.77
N ALA A 118 1.03 7.20 -2.46
CA ALA A 118 0.14 8.08 -1.68
C ALA A 118 0.19 9.54 -2.16
N TYR A 119 1.37 10.04 -2.50
CA TYR A 119 1.56 11.39 -3.05
C TYR A 119 0.93 11.55 -4.43
N LEU A 120 1.03 10.56 -5.32
CA LEU A 120 0.38 10.60 -6.63
C LEU A 120 -1.14 10.57 -6.51
N ASP A 121 -1.69 9.80 -5.57
CA ASP A 121 -3.13 9.81 -5.27
C ASP A 121 -3.57 11.17 -4.73
N ALA A 122 -2.82 11.75 -3.80
CA ALA A 122 -3.07 13.09 -3.28
C ALA A 122 -2.95 14.16 -4.38
N TYR A 123 -1.98 14.03 -5.29
CA TYR A 123 -1.81 14.95 -6.42
C TYR A 123 -3.02 14.91 -7.36
N LYS A 124 -3.56 13.71 -7.67
CA LYS A 124 -4.75 13.61 -8.52
C LYS A 124 -5.93 14.40 -7.94
N ARG A 125 -6.13 14.33 -6.63
CA ARG A 125 -7.20 15.02 -5.87
C ARG A 125 -6.95 16.51 -5.69
N THR A 126 -5.73 16.92 -5.37
CA THR A 126 -5.41 18.30 -4.91
C THR A 126 -4.69 19.16 -5.94
N LYS A 127 -4.05 18.54 -6.94
CA LYS A 127 -3.11 19.17 -7.88
C LYS A 127 -1.91 19.86 -7.22
N ASN A 128 -1.60 19.57 -5.95
CA ASN A 128 -0.46 20.15 -5.26
C ASN A 128 0.87 19.65 -5.84
N LEU A 129 1.61 20.54 -6.50
CA LEU A 129 2.85 20.22 -7.21
C LEU A 129 3.94 19.60 -6.34
N LYS A 130 3.98 19.86 -5.02
CA LYS A 130 4.96 19.22 -4.12
C LYS A 130 4.87 17.70 -4.21
N TYR A 131 3.66 17.14 -4.15
CA TYR A 131 3.45 15.70 -4.22
C TYR A 131 3.94 15.10 -5.53
N LEU A 132 3.73 15.78 -6.66
CA LEU A 132 4.25 15.35 -7.95
C LEU A 132 5.78 15.44 -8.02
N GLN A 133 6.38 16.50 -7.49
CA GLN A 133 7.82 16.70 -7.47
C GLN A 133 8.52 15.63 -6.61
N ASP A 134 8.04 15.40 -5.40
CA ASP A 134 8.56 14.36 -4.51
C ASP A 134 8.42 12.96 -5.14
N SER A 135 7.30 12.69 -5.82
CA SER A 135 7.10 11.41 -6.54
C SER A 135 8.09 11.22 -7.69
N LYS A 136 8.44 12.31 -8.41
CA LYS A 136 9.48 12.25 -9.46
C LYS A 136 10.88 12.02 -8.88
N MET A 137 11.18 12.64 -7.74
CA MET A 137 12.44 12.37 -7.00
C MET A 137 12.52 10.90 -6.58
N ILE A 138 11.45 10.37 -5.99
CA ILE A 138 11.36 8.94 -5.61
C ILE A 138 11.53 8.03 -6.83
N TYR A 139 10.90 8.36 -7.97
CA TYR A 139 11.09 7.60 -9.20
C TYR A 139 12.56 7.59 -9.64
N GLN A 140 13.24 8.74 -9.61
CA GLN A 140 14.67 8.79 -9.94
C GLN A 140 15.52 7.93 -9.01
N PHE A 141 15.20 7.93 -7.71
CA PHE A 141 15.83 7.05 -6.72
C PHE A 141 15.56 5.58 -7.02
N MET A 142 14.30 5.18 -7.23
CA MET A 142 13.93 3.79 -7.44
C MET A 142 14.61 3.20 -8.69
N MET A 143 14.76 3.99 -9.76
CA MET A 143 15.41 3.53 -10.99
C MET A 143 16.92 3.26 -10.81
N LYS A 144 17.55 3.73 -9.72
CA LYS A 144 18.92 3.31 -9.36
C LYS A 144 19.00 1.87 -8.88
N GLY A 145 17.88 1.29 -8.45
CA GLY A 145 17.80 -0.12 -8.08
C GLY A 145 17.60 -1.06 -9.27
N LEU A 146 17.44 -0.53 -10.49
CA LEU A 146 17.27 -1.33 -11.70
C LEU A 146 18.63 -1.67 -12.31
N ASP A 147 18.86 -2.94 -12.59
CA ASP A 147 19.98 -3.39 -13.43
C ASP A 147 19.61 -4.66 -14.22
N THR A 148 20.58 -5.22 -14.94
CA THR A 148 20.40 -6.42 -15.78
C THR A 148 20.60 -7.75 -15.03
N ALA A 149 21.00 -7.75 -13.75
CA ALA A 149 21.11 -8.97 -12.97
C ALA A 149 19.73 -9.67 -12.88
N ALA A 150 19.71 -11.00 -12.99
CA ALA A 150 18.48 -11.79 -13.17
C ALA A 150 17.59 -11.32 -14.36
N GLY A 151 18.16 -10.63 -15.34
CA GLY A 151 17.49 -10.19 -16.57
C GLY A 151 16.56 -8.98 -16.40
N GLY A 152 16.76 -8.16 -15.36
CA GLY A 152 15.95 -6.98 -15.05
C GLY A 152 15.52 -6.93 -13.59
N GLY A 153 14.56 -6.07 -13.27
CA GLY A 153 13.95 -5.95 -11.95
C GLY A 153 14.73 -5.08 -10.96
N LEU A 154 14.01 -4.57 -9.97
CA LEU A 154 14.49 -3.68 -8.93
C LEU A 154 15.00 -4.46 -7.71
N TYR A 155 16.15 -4.04 -7.16
CA TYR A 155 16.59 -4.45 -5.84
C TYR A 155 15.63 -3.95 -4.75
N TRP A 156 15.78 -4.48 -3.53
CA TRP A 156 14.98 -4.04 -2.38
C TRP A 156 15.56 -2.82 -1.67
N LYS A 157 16.89 -2.79 -1.46
CA LYS A 157 17.57 -1.78 -0.65
C LYS A 157 18.77 -1.17 -1.40
N GLU A 158 18.96 0.14 -1.25
CA GLU A 158 20.13 0.83 -1.81
C GLU A 158 21.44 0.23 -1.26
N GLY A 159 22.36 -0.10 -2.15
CA GLY A 159 23.68 -0.65 -1.79
C GLY A 159 23.67 -2.13 -1.38
N ASP A 160 22.53 -2.82 -1.48
CA ASP A 160 22.40 -4.24 -1.17
C ASP A 160 21.84 -5.02 -2.39
N PRO A 161 22.71 -5.51 -3.27
CA PRO A 161 22.30 -6.19 -4.50
C PRO A 161 22.02 -7.69 -4.30
N THR A 162 21.57 -8.11 -3.10
CA THR A 162 21.37 -9.54 -2.79
C THR A 162 20.02 -10.10 -3.23
N THR A 163 18.99 -9.25 -3.39
CA THR A 163 17.62 -9.70 -3.67
C THR A 163 16.86 -8.73 -4.55
N LYS A 164 16.05 -9.29 -5.46
CA LYS A 164 15.04 -8.54 -6.23
C LYS A 164 13.66 -9.07 -5.86
N ASN A 165 12.78 -8.19 -5.43
CA ASN A 165 11.56 -8.58 -4.73
C ASN A 165 10.31 -8.08 -5.45
N THR A 166 9.21 -8.83 -5.39
CA THR A 166 7.92 -8.30 -5.81
C THR A 166 7.55 -7.04 -5.01
N CYS A 167 8.03 -6.91 -3.77
CA CYS A 167 7.80 -5.76 -2.90
C CYS A 167 8.39 -4.44 -3.42
N SER A 168 9.44 -4.47 -4.24
CA SER A 168 10.03 -3.27 -4.87
C SER A 168 9.66 -3.16 -6.35
N ASN A 169 9.29 -4.26 -7.00
CA ASN A 169 8.92 -4.26 -8.42
C ASN A 169 7.44 -3.91 -8.63
N GLY A 170 6.54 -4.54 -7.86
CA GLY A 170 5.10 -4.28 -7.89
C GLY A 170 4.74 -2.80 -7.68
N PRO A 171 5.08 -2.18 -6.54
CA PRO A 171 4.82 -0.76 -6.33
C PRO A 171 5.65 0.15 -7.26
N GLY A 172 6.85 -0.27 -7.69
CA GLY A 172 7.61 0.42 -8.73
C GLY A 172 6.83 0.56 -10.06
N ILE A 173 6.13 -0.49 -10.49
CA ILE A 173 5.23 -0.45 -11.64
C ILE A 173 4.10 0.56 -11.40
N LEU A 174 3.48 0.55 -10.21
CA LEU A 174 2.39 1.48 -9.88
C LEU A 174 2.85 2.95 -9.94
N VAL A 175 4.00 3.28 -9.36
CA VAL A 175 4.59 4.62 -9.41
C VAL A 175 4.79 5.06 -10.86
N ALA A 176 5.38 4.20 -11.69
CA ALA A 176 5.63 4.50 -13.10
C ALA A 176 4.32 4.68 -13.90
N LEU A 177 3.34 3.79 -13.75
CA LEU A 177 2.05 3.91 -14.45
C LEU A 177 1.27 5.17 -14.04
N GLU A 178 1.30 5.54 -12.76
CA GLU A 178 0.61 6.74 -12.28
C GLU A 178 1.32 8.03 -12.70
N LEU A 179 2.66 8.05 -12.73
CA LEU A 179 3.42 9.15 -13.33
C LEU A 179 3.12 9.29 -14.83
N TYR A 180 3.02 8.19 -15.58
CA TYR A 180 2.59 8.23 -16.98
C TYR A 180 1.18 8.83 -17.12
N LYS A 181 0.21 8.39 -16.31
CA LYS A 181 -1.16 8.91 -16.38
C LYS A 181 -1.22 10.42 -16.15
N VAL A 182 -0.40 10.95 -15.25
CA VAL A 182 -0.34 12.37 -14.89
C VAL A 182 0.45 13.20 -15.90
N THR A 183 1.58 12.70 -16.38
CA THR A 183 2.54 13.50 -17.19
C THR A 183 2.45 13.24 -18.69
N LYS A 184 1.91 12.08 -19.08
CA LYS A 184 1.93 11.52 -20.44
C LYS A 184 3.33 11.31 -21.01
N ASP A 185 4.36 11.33 -20.17
CA ASP A 185 5.73 11.06 -20.58
C ASP A 185 5.95 9.55 -20.76
N GLN A 186 6.24 9.16 -22.00
CA GLN A 186 6.34 7.77 -22.43
C GLN A 186 7.44 6.99 -21.70
N GLN A 187 8.47 7.67 -21.17
CA GLN A 187 9.54 6.98 -20.42
C GLN A 187 9.00 6.19 -19.23
N TYR A 188 7.96 6.72 -18.58
CA TYR A 188 7.34 6.08 -17.42
C TYR A 188 6.57 4.82 -17.82
N LEU A 189 5.83 4.85 -18.94
CA LEU A 189 5.11 3.67 -19.42
C LEU A 189 6.08 2.58 -19.89
N THR A 190 7.15 2.95 -20.58
CA THR A 190 8.20 2.00 -20.99
C THR A 190 8.83 1.32 -19.77
N ALA A 191 9.26 2.09 -18.77
CA ALA A 191 9.82 1.53 -17.53
C ALA A 191 8.81 0.64 -16.79
N ALA A 192 7.53 1.06 -16.72
CA ALA A 192 6.49 0.25 -16.12
C ALA A 192 6.32 -1.11 -16.81
N LEU A 193 6.29 -1.14 -18.15
CA LEU A 193 6.16 -2.37 -18.93
C LEU A 193 7.38 -3.28 -18.78
N ASP A 194 8.59 -2.73 -18.74
CA ASP A 194 9.82 -3.51 -18.53
C ASP A 194 9.82 -4.21 -17.16
N ILE A 195 9.51 -3.47 -16.10
CA ILE A 195 9.44 -4.01 -14.73
C ILE A 195 8.27 -4.99 -14.61
N TYR A 196 7.12 -4.68 -15.20
CA TYR A 196 5.94 -5.56 -15.22
C TYR A 196 6.22 -6.89 -15.91
N ASN A 197 6.79 -6.86 -17.11
CA ASN A 197 7.12 -8.05 -17.87
C ASN A 197 8.19 -8.89 -17.17
N TRP A 198 9.18 -8.25 -16.53
CA TRP A 198 10.15 -8.96 -15.71
C TRP A 198 9.49 -9.65 -14.52
N THR A 199 8.61 -8.95 -13.80
CA THR A 199 7.94 -9.47 -12.59
C THR A 199 7.07 -10.67 -12.90
N TYR A 200 6.26 -10.59 -13.97
CA TYR A 200 5.48 -11.75 -14.45
C TYR A 200 6.38 -12.91 -14.87
N ARG A 201 7.43 -12.65 -15.64
CA ARG A 201 8.31 -13.70 -16.15
C ARG A 201 9.10 -14.41 -15.05
N LYS A 202 9.45 -13.72 -13.96
CA LYS A 202 10.37 -14.24 -12.93
C LYS A 202 9.69 -14.66 -11.64
N LEU A 203 8.60 -14.01 -11.26
CA LEU A 203 8.00 -14.13 -9.93
C LEU A 203 6.54 -14.59 -9.95
N GLU A 204 5.89 -14.71 -11.12
CA GLU A 204 4.60 -15.40 -11.21
C GLU A 204 4.79 -16.90 -10.94
N SER A 205 3.94 -17.41 -10.05
CA SER A 205 3.88 -18.83 -9.68
C SER A 205 2.89 -19.59 -10.57
N PRO A 206 3.01 -20.93 -10.69
CA PRO A 206 2.02 -21.75 -11.40
C PRO A 206 0.59 -21.60 -10.87
N GLU A 207 0.43 -21.24 -9.59
CA GLU A 207 -0.84 -20.96 -8.93
C GLU A 207 -1.45 -19.60 -9.34
N GLY A 208 -0.75 -18.81 -10.15
CA GLY A 208 -1.20 -17.47 -10.57
C GLY A 208 -1.05 -16.41 -9.47
N LEU A 209 -0.18 -16.64 -8.48
CA LEU A 209 0.22 -15.68 -7.44
C LEU A 209 1.66 -15.22 -7.63
N PHE A 210 2.16 -14.32 -6.79
CA PHE A 210 3.52 -13.77 -6.90
C PHE A 210 4.41 -14.18 -5.73
N TYR A 211 5.50 -14.85 -6.05
CA TYR A 211 6.59 -15.16 -5.12
C TYR A 211 7.24 -13.88 -4.58
N ASP A 212 7.89 -13.98 -3.42
CA ASP A 212 8.43 -12.81 -2.75
C ASP A 212 9.66 -12.24 -3.45
N ALA A 213 10.62 -13.10 -3.77
CA ALA A 213 11.93 -12.62 -4.24
C ALA A 213 12.70 -13.64 -5.08
N ILE A 214 13.69 -13.14 -5.82
CA ILE A 214 14.80 -13.91 -6.36
C ILE A 214 16.10 -13.47 -5.69
N LYS A 215 16.88 -14.43 -5.19
CA LYS A 215 18.19 -14.21 -4.54
C LYS A 215 19.30 -14.14 -5.59
N ILE A 216 20.19 -13.17 -5.49
CA ILE A 216 21.34 -12.94 -6.39
C ILE A 216 22.64 -13.31 -5.63
N PRO A 217 23.63 -13.96 -6.28
CA PRO A 217 23.65 -14.41 -7.68
C PRO A 217 23.00 -15.79 -7.90
N SER A 218 22.54 -16.47 -6.84
CA SER A 218 22.09 -17.87 -6.92
C SER A 218 20.90 -18.15 -7.84
N GLY A 219 20.06 -17.14 -8.11
CA GLY A 219 18.80 -17.29 -8.84
C GLY A 219 17.70 -18.02 -8.05
N LYS A 220 17.94 -18.37 -6.77
CA LYS A 220 16.95 -19.08 -5.95
C LYS A 220 15.73 -18.19 -5.69
N ILE A 221 14.55 -18.74 -5.93
CA ILE A 221 13.28 -18.06 -5.65
C ILE A 221 12.87 -18.31 -4.19
N ASP A 222 12.54 -17.23 -3.49
CA ASP A 222 11.80 -17.26 -2.24
C ASP A 222 10.31 -17.36 -2.55
N LYS A 223 9.72 -18.52 -2.25
CA LYS A 223 8.37 -18.89 -2.69
C LYS A 223 7.27 -18.45 -1.74
N ALA A 224 7.56 -17.62 -0.73
CA ALA A 224 6.53 -17.06 0.13
C ALA A 224 5.52 -16.23 -0.68
N PHE A 225 4.25 -16.32 -0.31
CA PHE A 225 3.18 -15.52 -0.88
C PHE A 225 2.70 -14.48 0.14
N TYR A 226 2.59 -13.23 -0.30
CA TYR A 226 2.09 -12.14 0.51
C TYR A 226 0.96 -11.40 -0.20
N THR A 227 -0.07 -10.99 0.55
CA THR A 227 -1.28 -10.36 -0.01
C THR A 227 -0.96 -9.05 -0.75
N TYR A 228 0.03 -8.28 -0.29
CA TYR A 228 0.42 -7.01 -0.92
C TYR A 228 1.17 -7.18 -2.26
N ASN A 229 1.95 -8.26 -2.42
CA ASN A 229 2.60 -8.61 -3.69
C ASN A 229 1.55 -8.90 -4.77
N VAL A 230 0.44 -9.54 -4.37
CA VAL A 230 -0.70 -9.74 -5.27
C VAL A 230 -1.46 -8.44 -5.49
N GLY A 231 -1.68 -7.64 -4.44
CA GLY A 231 -2.35 -6.35 -4.52
C GLY A 231 -1.74 -5.40 -5.54
N THR A 232 -0.41 -5.28 -5.54
CA THR A 232 0.31 -4.41 -6.47
C THR A 232 0.17 -4.88 -7.90
N MET A 233 0.43 -6.17 -8.17
CA MET A 233 0.33 -6.71 -9.52
C MET A 233 -1.11 -6.72 -10.04
N LEU A 234 -2.11 -6.93 -9.17
CA LEU A 234 -3.52 -6.80 -9.51
C LEU A 234 -3.84 -5.36 -9.95
N GLN A 235 -3.43 -4.38 -9.15
CA GLN A 235 -3.62 -2.97 -9.50
C GLN A 235 -2.86 -2.59 -10.78
N SER A 236 -1.65 -3.11 -11.00
CA SER A 236 -0.87 -2.88 -12.22
C SER A 236 -1.60 -3.36 -13.47
N ASN A 237 -2.19 -4.56 -13.45
CA ASN A 237 -3.02 -5.06 -14.55
C ASN A 237 -4.17 -4.10 -14.86
N VAL A 238 -4.91 -3.67 -13.84
CA VAL A 238 -6.08 -2.80 -14.04
C VAL A 238 -5.67 -1.45 -14.60
N LEU A 239 -4.56 -0.89 -14.12
CA LEU A 239 -4.01 0.36 -14.66
C LEU A 239 -3.56 0.20 -16.11
N LEU A 240 -2.86 -0.88 -16.45
CA LEU A 240 -2.46 -1.17 -17.83
C LEU A 240 -3.68 -1.34 -18.75
N TYR A 241 -4.71 -2.08 -18.33
CA TYR A 241 -5.98 -2.17 -19.06
C TYR A 241 -6.59 -0.78 -19.28
N SER A 242 -6.61 0.06 -18.26
CA SER A 242 -7.17 1.41 -18.34
C SER A 242 -6.36 2.34 -19.27
N ILE A 243 -5.07 2.06 -19.47
CA ILE A 243 -4.17 2.84 -20.32
C ILE A 243 -4.23 2.35 -21.78
N THR A 244 -4.23 1.04 -22.01
CA THR A 244 -4.06 0.44 -23.34
C THR A 244 -5.35 -0.11 -23.95
N ALA A 245 -6.40 -0.31 -23.14
CA ALA A 245 -7.62 -1.05 -23.48
C ALA A 245 -7.38 -2.51 -23.92
N GLU A 246 -6.19 -3.06 -23.70
CA GLU A 246 -5.88 -4.44 -24.07
C GLU A 246 -6.48 -5.44 -23.09
N GLN A 247 -7.43 -6.25 -23.57
CA GLN A 247 -8.21 -7.19 -22.75
C GLN A 247 -7.36 -8.21 -21.97
N GLN A 248 -6.16 -8.53 -22.45
CA GLN A 248 -5.26 -9.44 -21.75
C GLN A 248 -4.95 -9.00 -20.31
N TYR A 249 -4.84 -7.70 -20.05
CA TYR A 249 -4.58 -7.17 -18.71
C TYR A 249 -5.79 -7.36 -17.78
N LEU A 250 -7.01 -7.11 -18.28
CA LEU A 250 -8.23 -7.34 -17.49
C LEU A 250 -8.42 -8.82 -17.15
N LEU A 251 -8.20 -9.71 -18.12
CA LEU A 251 -8.28 -11.16 -17.90
C LEU A 251 -7.23 -11.64 -16.88
N LYS A 252 -6.01 -11.09 -16.92
CA LYS A 252 -4.99 -11.36 -15.90
C LYS A 252 -5.40 -10.87 -14.52
N ALA A 253 -5.95 -9.65 -14.42
CA ALA A 253 -6.47 -9.12 -13.15
C ALA A 253 -7.53 -10.03 -12.53
N GLN A 254 -8.51 -10.47 -13.32
CA GLN A 254 -9.59 -11.35 -12.85
C GLN A 254 -9.07 -12.72 -12.38
N ARG A 255 -8.14 -13.33 -13.12
CA ARG A 255 -7.50 -14.60 -12.73
C ARG A 255 -6.71 -14.46 -11.43
N LEU A 256 -5.89 -13.41 -11.32
CA LEU A 256 -5.10 -13.12 -10.14
C LEU A 256 -5.99 -12.86 -8.90
N ALA A 257 -7.08 -12.09 -9.06
CA ALA A 257 -8.04 -11.86 -7.99
C ALA A 257 -8.72 -13.17 -7.53
N ALA A 258 -9.12 -14.04 -8.46
CA ALA A 258 -9.71 -15.33 -8.12
C ALA A 258 -8.71 -16.24 -7.36
N ALA A 259 -7.48 -16.38 -7.86
CA ALA A 259 -6.42 -17.17 -7.23
C ALA A 259 -6.06 -16.63 -5.84
N SER A 260 -5.93 -15.30 -5.72
CA SER A 260 -5.63 -14.61 -4.47
C SER A 260 -6.68 -14.87 -3.40
N ARG A 261 -7.96 -14.69 -3.73
CA ARG A 261 -9.05 -14.95 -2.80
C ARG A 261 -9.04 -16.41 -2.34
N ALA A 262 -8.89 -17.37 -3.25
CA ALA A 262 -8.85 -18.79 -2.93
C ALA A 262 -7.66 -19.16 -2.02
N HIS A 263 -6.51 -18.51 -2.20
CA HIS A 263 -5.31 -18.80 -1.42
C HIS A 263 -5.32 -18.16 -0.02
N PHE A 264 -5.68 -16.87 0.08
CA PHE A 264 -5.51 -16.09 1.30
C PHE A 264 -6.75 -16.02 2.19
N TYR A 265 -7.96 -16.09 1.63
CA TYR A 265 -9.18 -16.01 2.43
C TYR A 265 -9.63 -17.42 2.86
N LYS A 266 -9.22 -17.83 4.06
CA LYS A 266 -9.48 -19.17 4.60
C LYS A 266 -10.17 -19.06 5.95
N ASN A 267 -11.13 -19.95 6.21
CA ASN A 267 -11.90 -19.98 7.46
C ASN A 267 -12.51 -18.60 7.81
N GLU A 268 -13.02 -17.90 6.80
CA GLU A 268 -13.59 -16.56 6.89
C GLU A 268 -12.61 -15.45 7.35
N ARG A 269 -11.30 -15.66 7.16
CA ARG A 269 -10.24 -14.76 7.63
C ARG A 269 -9.19 -14.50 6.55
N LEU A 270 -8.69 -13.27 6.51
CA LEU A 270 -7.44 -12.94 5.82
C LEU A 270 -6.23 -13.16 6.75
N PRO A 271 -4.99 -13.22 6.22
CA PRO A 271 -3.78 -13.28 7.03
C PRO A 271 -3.66 -12.08 7.97
N GLY A 272 -3.03 -12.25 9.14
CA GLY A 272 -3.00 -11.23 10.21
C GLY A 272 -2.17 -9.96 9.96
N HIS A 273 -1.57 -9.79 8.78
CA HIS A 273 -0.87 -8.56 8.42
C HIS A 273 -1.83 -7.57 7.74
N TYR A 274 -2.44 -6.68 8.54
CA TYR A 274 -3.50 -5.79 8.05
C TYR A 274 -3.05 -4.88 6.93
N TRP A 275 -1.83 -4.34 7.00
CA TRP A 275 -1.32 -3.46 5.94
C TRP A 275 -1.13 -4.20 4.63
N PHE A 276 -0.69 -5.46 4.65
CA PHE A 276 -0.62 -6.25 3.42
C PHE A 276 -2.00 -6.45 2.80
N ASN A 277 -3.03 -6.64 3.64
CA ASN A 277 -4.42 -6.76 3.18
C ASN A 277 -4.99 -5.43 2.69
N ALA A 278 -4.60 -4.30 3.28
CA ALA A 278 -4.98 -2.98 2.82
C ALA A 278 -4.44 -2.71 1.40
N VAL A 279 -3.16 -3.05 1.15
CA VAL A 279 -2.57 -2.98 -0.20
C VAL A 279 -3.29 -3.93 -1.16
N MET A 280 -3.63 -5.15 -0.72
CA MET A 280 -4.42 -6.08 -1.53
C MET A 280 -5.77 -5.48 -1.92
N LEU A 281 -6.48 -4.87 -0.96
CA LEU A 281 -7.77 -4.22 -1.19
C LEU A 281 -7.68 -3.13 -2.27
N ARG A 282 -6.58 -2.39 -2.39
CA ARG A 282 -6.38 -1.38 -3.46
C ARG A 282 -6.56 -2.00 -4.85
N GLY A 283 -5.94 -3.15 -5.10
CA GLY A 283 -6.05 -3.87 -6.37
C GLY A 283 -7.45 -4.40 -6.64
N TYR A 284 -8.12 -4.96 -5.62
CA TYR A 284 -9.50 -5.45 -5.76
C TYR A 284 -10.50 -4.32 -6.01
N LEU A 285 -10.32 -3.16 -5.36
CA LEU A 285 -11.13 -1.97 -5.63
C LEU A 285 -10.93 -1.44 -7.04
N ALA A 286 -9.69 -1.43 -7.53
CA ALA A 286 -9.40 -1.06 -8.90
C ALA A 286 -10.12 -1.99 -9.89
N LEU A 287 -10.07 -3.31 -9.66
CA LEU A 287 -10.78 -4.28 -10.50
C LEU A 287 -12.30 -4.11 -10.42
N TYR A 288 -12.85 -3.98 -9.20
CA TYR A 288 -14.27 -3.74 -8.99
C TYR A 288 -14.77 -2.47 -9.70
N ALA A 289 -13.96 -1.42 -9.78
CA ALA A 289 -14.32 -0.21 -10.50
C ALA A 289 -14.59 -0.47 -11.99
N ILE A 290 -13.97 -1.50 -12.58
CA ILE A 290 -14.12 -1.92 -13.98
C ILE A 290 -15.24 -2.95 -14.15
N ASP A 291 -15.18 -4.08 -13.42
CA ASP A 291 -16.06 -5.23 -13.69
C ASP A 291 -17.32 -5.30 -12.80
N LYS A 292 -17.41 -4.44 -11.78
CA LYS A 292 -18.52 -4.32 -10.83
C LYS A 292 -18.88 -5.62 -10.10
N ASN A 293 -17.96 -6.60 -10.04
CA ASN A 293 -18.22 -7.85 -9.35
C ASN A 293 -18.08 -7.66 -7.82
N SER A 294 -19.21 -7.57 -7.12
CA SER A 294 -19.25 -7.33 -5.66
C SER A 294 -18.54 -8.40 -4.84
N ALA A 295 -18.40 -9.61 -5.36
CA ALA A 295 -17.70 -10.71 -4.68
C ALA A 295 -16.21 -10.41 -4.43
N TRP A 296 -15.65 -9.42 -5.14
CA TRP A 296 -14.30 -8.87 -4.91
C TRP A 296 -14.18 -8.04 -3.64
N ILE A 297 -15.29 -7.54 -3.09
CA ILE A 297 -15.31 -6.66 -1.92
C ILE A 297 -15.90 -7.37 -0.70
N ASP A 298 -16.86 -8.27 -0.89
CA ASP A 298 -17.63 -8.88 0.21
C ASP A 298 -16.75 -9.54 1.28
N PHE A 299 -15.68 -10.24 0.89
CA PHE A 299 -14.80 -10.92 1.85
C PHE A 299 -13.93 -9.94 2.65
N PHE A 300 -13.55 -8.79 2.08
CA PHE A 300 -12.87 -7.73 2.82
C PHE A 300 -13.80 -7.09 3.85
N ILE A 301 -15.08 -6.88 3.51
CA ILE A 301 -16.08 -6.39 4.48
C ILE A 301 -16.20 -7.37 5.64
N LYS A 302 -16.34 -8.67 5.36
CA LYS A 302 -16.46 -9.71 6.40
C LYS A 302 -15.24 -9.75 7.30
N ASP A 303 -14.03 -9.72 6.73
CA ASP A 303 -12.79 -9.72 7.53
C ASP A 303 -12.62 -8.43 8.33
N ALA A 304 -12.94 -7.26 7.76
CA ALA A 304 -12.87 -5.98 8.46
C ALA A 304 -13.83 -5.91 9.67
N GLU A 305 -15.05 -6.43 9.53
CA GLU A 305 -16.00 -6.56 10.66
C GLU A 305 -15.47 -7.51 11.73
N ARG A 306 -14.90 -8.64 11.32
CA ARG A 306 -14.30 -9.61 12.23
C ARG A 306 -13.11 -9.02 12.99
N VAL A 307 -12.20 -8.32 12.31
CA VAL A 307 -11.06 -7.64 12.94
C VAL A 307 -11.56 -6.64 14.00
N TRP A 308 -12.57 -5.83 13.65
CA TRP A 308 -13.15 -4.90 14.62
C TRP A 308 -13.79 -5.61 15.82
N ARG A 309 -14.53 -6.70 15.59
CA ARG A 309 -15.23 -7.42 16.67
C ARG A 309 -14.27 -8.19 17.57
N ASP A 310 -13.30 -8.89 16.99
CA ASP A 310 -12.54 -9.94 17.66
C ASP A 310 -11.11 -9.52 18.04
N GLU A 311 -10.54 -8.47 17.41
CA GLU A 311 -9.10 -8.15 17.52
C GLU A 311 -8.80 -6.76 18.11
N ARG A 312 -9.82 -6.08 18.68
CA ARG A 312 -9.62 -4.88 19.50
C ARG A 312 -9.29 -5.24 20.94
N ASP A 313 -8.46 -4.42 21.58
CA ASP A 313 -8.30 -4.46 23.04
C ASP A 313 -9.30 -3.53 23.76
N GLY A 314 -9.18 -3.44 25.10
CA GLY A 314 -10.00 -2.54 25.92
C GLY A 314 -9.78 -1.04 25.68
N LYS A 315 -8.83 -0.65 24.82
CA LYS A 315 -8.61 0.73 24.38
C LYS A 315 -9.06 0.96 22.95
N ASP A 316 -9.73 -0.01 22.32
CA ASP A 316 -10.10 0.01 20.90
C ASP A 316 -8.92 0.05 19.92
N MET A 317 -7.74 -0.44 20.33
CA MET A 317 -6.57 -0.57 19.46
C MET A 317 -6.54 -1.95 18.82
N LEU A 318 -6.15 -2.02 17.55
CA LEU A 318 -6.19 -3.24 16.74
C LEU A 318 -4.83 -3.95 16.64
N GLY A 319 -4.88 -5.26 16.39
CA GLY A 319 -3.70 -6.08 16.11
C GLY A 319 -2.99 -6.56 17.37
N LYS A 320 -2.13 -7.57 17.27
CA LYS A 320 -1.50 -8.17 18.46
C LYS A 320 -0.60 -7.19 19.21
N HIS A 321 0.23 -6.46 18.46
CA HIS A 321 1.23 -5.54 19.01
C HIS A 321 0.77 -4.09 19.08
N LYS A 322 -0.47 -3.76 18.67
CA LYS A 322 -0.96 -2.37 18.69
C LYS A 322 0.01 -1.41 17.98
N SER A 323 0.50 -1.87 16.84
CA SER A 323 1.50 -1.14 16.04
C SER A 323 0.83 0.00 15.27
N LEU A 324 1.61 1.02 14.92
CA LEU A 324 1.13 2.13 14.09
C LEU A 324 0.66 1.63 12.72
N ILE A 325 1.41 0.70 12.13
CA ILE A 325 1.10 0.16 10.80
C ILE A 325 -0.24 -0.59 10.78
N ASP A 326 -0.58 -1.32 11.86
CA ASP A 326 -1.87 -2.01 11.98
C ASP A 326 -3.03 -1.02 12.11
N GLN A 327 -2.87 0.06 12.89
CA GLN A 327 -3.91 1.07 13.03
C GLN A 327 -4.14 1.79 11.70
N ALA A 328 -3.06 2.23 11.06
CA ALA A 328 -3.09 2.91 9.78
C ALA A 328 -3.74 2.04 8.68
N ALA A 329 -3.37 0.75 8.60
CA ALA A 329 -3.95 -0.18 7.65
C ALA A 329 -5.47 -0.31 7.79
N MET A 330 -5.96 -0.42 9.02
CA MET A 330 -7.39 -0.55 9.26
C MET A 330 -8.15 0.75 9.02
N ILE A 331 -7.54 1.92 9.30
CA ILE A 331 -8.09 3.22 8.88
C ILE A 331 -8.22 3.26 7.35
N GLU A 332 -7.20 2.86 6.60
CA GLU A 332 -7.26 2.82 5.13
C GLU A 332 -8.40 1.90 4.64
N ILE A 333 -8.48 0.68 5.17
CA ILE A 333 -9.54 -0.28 4.84
C ILE A 333 -10.93 0.31 5.12
N TYR A 334 -11.15 0.85 6.31
CA TYR A 334 -12.44 1.43 6.68
C TYR A 334 -12.80 2.65 5.82
N ALA A 335 -11.84 3.52 5.52
CA ALA A 335 -12.08 4.71 4.68
C ALA A 335 -12.50 4.28 3.27
N ARG A 336 -11.79 3.32 2.67
CA ARG A 336 -12.13 2.79 1.33
C ARG A 336 -13.48 2.09 1.30
N LEU A 337 -13.79 1.27 2.31
CA LEU A 337 -15.09 0.60 2.42
C LEU A 337 -16.24 1.56 2.69
N ALA A 338 -15.99 2.67 3.39
CA ALA A 338 -16.96 3.75 3.57
C ALA A 338 -17.25 4.47 2.24
N LEU A 339 -16.20 4.77 1.45
CA LEU A 339 -16.34 5.43 0.15
C LEU A 339 -17.20 4.61 -0.84
N LEU A 340 -17.05 3.29 -0.87
CA LEU A 340 -17.88 2.40 -1.68
C LEU A 340 -19.39 2.45 -1.35
N ARG A 341 -19.75 2.93 -0.16
CA ARG A 341 -21.13 3.01 0.33
C ARG A 341 -21.66 4.44 0.35
N SER A 342 -20.83 5.40 -0.01
CA SER A 342 -21.24 6.80 -0.12
C SER A 342 -22.04 6.99 -1.40
N PRO A 343 -23.15 7.76 -1.39
CA PRO A 343 -23.93 8.07 -2.59
C PRO A 343 -23.14 8.88 -3.66
N LEU A 344 -21.89 9.22 -3.37
CA LEU A 344 -20.97 9.92 -4.27
C LEU A 344 -20.19 8.97 -5.23
N PHE A 345 -20.45 7.66 -5.20
CA PHE A 345 -19.81 6.66 -6.06
C PHE A 345 -20.77 5.67 -6.72
#